data_AF-U1JT40-F1
#
_entry.id   AF-U1JT40-F1
#
_cell.length_a   1.000
_cell.length_b   1.000
_cell.length_c   1.000
_cell.angle_alpha   90.00
_cell.angle_beta   90.00
_cell.angle_gamma   90.00
#
_symmetry.space_group_name_H-M   'P 1'
#
loop_
_entity.id
_entity.type
_entity.pdbx_description
1 polymer ?
#
loop_
_entity_poly.entity_id
_entity_poly.type
_entity_poly.pdbx_seq_one_letter_code
_entity_poly.pdbx_strand_id
1 'polypeptide(L)' 'MHTLIEQVKAEITYRGYSQRTSKSYCAHLLKLRNYFNKSLDLITDEELNSFFQDPA' A
#
# COMPACT_ATOMS: atom_id res chain seq x y z
N MET A 1 17.87 -2.08 -0.61
CA MET A 1 16.60 -1.98 -1.36
C MET A 1 15.59 -1.24 -0.49
N HIS A 2 14.88 -0.24 -1.04
CA HIS A 2 13.76 0.40 -0.33
C HIS A 2 12.54 -0.52 -0.39
N THR A 3 11.72 -0.53 0.67
CA THR A 3 10.42 -1.22 0.63
C THR A 3 9.47 -0.46 -0.30
N LEU A 4 8.47 -1.14 -0.86
CA LEU A 4 7.46 -0.50 -1.72
C LEU A 4 6.80 0.72 -1.04
N ILE A 5 6.59 0.66 0.27
CA ILE A 5 6.02 1.76 1.06
C ILE A 5 6.92 3.00 1.05
N GLU A 6 8.25 2.83 1.18
CA GLU A 6 9.19 3.95 1.12
C GLU A 6 9.29 4.54 -0.30
N GLN A 7 9.19 3.70 -1.33
CA GLN A 7 9.14 4.17 -2.73
C GLN A 7 7.88 5.01 -2.98
N VAL A 8 6.71 4.52 -2.55
CA VAL A 8 5.44 5.25 -2.66
C VAL A 8 5.49 6.56 -1.88
N LYS A 9 6.07 6.57 -0.67
CA LYS A 9 6.22 7.79 0.12
C LYS A 9 7.08 8.84 -0.60
N ALA A 10 8.18 8.42 -1.21
CA ALA A 10 9.06 9.30 -1.99
C ALA A 10 8.33 9.87 -3.22
N GLU A 11 7.61 9.02 -3.95
CA GLU A 11 6.88 9.42 -5.15
C GLU A 11 5.71 10.36 -4.83
N ILE A 12 4.96 10.10 -3.75
CA ILE A 12 3.88 10.98 -3.29
C ILE A 12 4.43 12.37 -2.94
N THR A 13 5.59 12.41 -2.30
CA THR A 13 6.27 13.67 -1.95
C THR A 13 6.72 14.41 -3.21
N TYR A 14 7.33 13.69 -4.16
CA TYR A 14 7.78 14.26 -5.44
C TYR A 14 6.62 14.85 -6.25
N ARG A 15 5.47 14.19 -6.27
CA ARG A 15 4.25 14.64 -6.97
C ARG A 15 3.53 15.81 -6.27
N GLY A 16 4.02 16.27 -5.12
CA GLY A 16 3.46 17.42 -4.40
C GLY A 16 2.11 17.15 -3.71
N TYR A 17 1.78 15.89 -3.43
CA TYR A 17 0.56 15.58 -2.67
C TYR A 17 0.66 16.04 -1.21
N SER A 18 -0.49 16.26 -0.59
CA SER A 18 -0.56 16.62 0.83
C SER A 18 0.02 15.52 1.73
N GLN A 19 0.55 15.91 2.89
CA GLN A 19 0.98 14.96 3.93
C GLN A 19 -0.17 14.04 4.37
N ARG A 20 -1.42 14.52 4.36
CA ARG A 20 -2.61 13.71 4.65
C ARG A 20 -2.77 12.58 3.64
N THR A 21 -2.60 12.88 2.35
CA THR A 21 -2.62 11.88 1.27
C THR A 21 -1.50 10.86 1.46
N SER A 22 -0.27 11.31 1.72
CA SER A 22 0.87 10.43 1.99
C SER A 22 0.59 9.46 3.15
N LYS A 23 0.09 9.99 4.28
CA LYS A 23 -0.27 9.17 5.44
C LYS A 23 -1.35 8.15 5.12
N SER A 24 -2.40 8.56 4.39
CA SER A 24 -3.50 7.66 4.02
C SER A 24 -3.04 6.53 3.09
N TYR A 25 -2.24 6.83 2.07
CA TYR A 25 -1.74 5.83 1.13
C TYR A 25 -0.83 4.82 1.83
N CYS A 26 0.15 5.30 2.60
CA CYS A 26 1.04 4.43 3.37
C CYS A 26 0.26 3.57 4.39
N ALA A 27 -0.79 4.10 5.03
CA ALA A 27 -1.63 3.34 5.95
C ALA A 27 -2.39 2.21 5.24
N HIS A 28 -2.94 2.43 4.05
CA HIS A 28 -3.60 1.39 3.27
C HIS A 28 -2.63 0.30 2.83
N LEU A 29 -1.42 0.67 2.38
CA LEU A 29 -0.37 -0.30 2.03
C LEU A 29 0.07 -1.12 3.25
N LEU A 30 0.19 -0.51 4.43
CA LEU A 30 0.46 -1.23 5.68
C LEU A 30 -0.68 -2.21 6.03
N LYS A 31 -1.94 -1.81 5.83
CA LYS A 31 -3.10 -2.69 6.06
C LYS A 31 -3.05 -3.93 5.15
N LEU A 32 -2.77 -3.75 3.86
CA LEU A 32 -2.61 -4.86 2.91
C LEU A 32 -1.47 -5.80 3.31
N ARG A 33 -0.29 -5.24 3.62
CA ARG A 33 0.86 -6.03 4.08
C ARG A 33 0.52 -6.88 5.31
N ASN A 34 -0.19 -6.29 6.26
CA ASN A 34 -0.57 -6.97 7.50
C ASN A 34 -1.68 -8.02 7.27
N TYR A 35 -2.62 -7.77 6.35
CA TYR A 35 -3.70 -8.72 6.02
C TYR A 35 -3.15 -10.01 5.39
N PHE A 36 -2.27 -9.88 4.38
CA PHE A 36 -1.69 -11.03 3.69
C PHE A 36 -0.44 -11.61 4.36
N ASN A 37 0.11 -10.91 5.37
CA ASN A 37 1.34 -11.26 6.08
C ASN A 37 2.53 -11.59 5.14
N LYS A 38 2.69 -10.80 4.06
CA LYS A 38 3.76 -10.98 3.06
C LYS A 38 4.19 -9.65 2.45
N SER A 39 5.29 -9.66 1.68
CA SER A 39 5.72 -8.47 0.94
C SER A 39 4.64 -8.04 -0.04
N LEU A 40 4.44 -6.74 -0.18
CA LEU A 40 3.46 -6.19 -1.12
C LEU A 40 3.78 -6.59 -2.57
N ASP A 41 5.05 -6.81 -2.89
CA ASP A 41 5.54 -7.24 -4.21
C ASP A 41 5.18 -8.71 -4.53
N LEU A 42 4.64 -9.45 -3.55
CA LEU A 42 4.26 -10.87 -3.68
C LEU A 42 2.75 -11.07 -3.64
N ILE A 43 1.95 -9.99 -3.56
CA ILE A 43 0.48 -10.07 -3.59
C ILE A 43 0.04 -10.16 -5.05
N THR A 44 -0.77 -11.17 -5.38
CA THR A 44 -1.32 -11.35 -6.73
C THR A 44 -2.59 -10.55 -6.92
N ASP A 45 -2.98 -10.38 -8.19
CA ASP A 45 -4.24 -9.74 -8.54
C ASP A 45 -5.45 -10.50 -7.99
N GLU A 46 -5.43 -11.85 -7.94
CA GLU A 46 -6.54 -12.63 -7.35
C GLU A 46 -6.70 -12.37 -5.86
N GLU A 47 -5.60 -12.28 -5.12
CA GLU A 47 -5.62 -11.98 -3.69
C GLU A 47 -6.11 -10.56 -3.43
N LEU A 48 -5.62 -9.57 -4.19
CA LEU A 48 -6.12 -8.20 -4.11
C LEU A 48 -7.62 -8.13 -4.38
N ASN A 49 -8.08 -8.79 -5.45
CA ASN A 49 -9.51 -8.87 -5.78
C ASN A 49 -10.32 -9.48 -4.63
N SER A 50 -9.80 -10.52 -3.98
CA SER A 50 -10.44 -11.15 -2.83
C SER A 50 -10.53 -10.19 -1.63
N PHE A 51 -9.46 -9.44 -1.35
CA PHE A 51 -9.44 -8.43 -0.27
C PHE A 51 -10.43 -7.29 -0.50
N PHE A 52 -10.61 -6.83 -1.74
CA PHE A 52 -11.56 -5.77 -2.06
C PHE A 52 -13.01 -6.24 -2.21
N GLN A 53 -13.22 -7.55 -2.42
CA GLN A 53 -14.57 -8.15 -2.46
C GLN A 53 -15.09 -8.52 -1.07
N ASP A 54 -14.22 -8.62 -0.07
CA ASP A 54 -14.60 -8.88 1.32
C ASP A 54 -15.27 -7.63 1.93
N PRO A 55 -16.58 -7.65 2.25
CA PRO A 55 -17.28 -6.53 2.85
C PRO A 55 -16.95 -6.46 4.36
N ALA A 56 -15.72 -6.04 4.68
CA ALA A 56 -15.33 -5.75 6.06
C ALA A 56 -16.08 -4.53 6.63
#